data_AF-A0A5J4LQS3-F1
#
_entry.id   AF-A0A5J4LQS3-F1
#
_cell.length_a   1.000
_cell.length_b   1.000
_cell.length_c   1.000
_cell.angle_alpha   90.00
_cell.angle_beta   90.00
_cell.angle_gamma   90.00
#
_symmetry.space_group_name_H-M   'P 1'
#
loop_
_entity.id
_entity.type
_entity.pdbx_description
1 polymer ?
#
loop_
_entity_poly.entity_id
_entity_poly.type
_entity_poly.pdbx_seq_one_letter_code
_entity_poly.pdbx_strand_id
1 'polypeptide(L)'
;MDPNYGPYIVADSNWYEPLERCDDTASRFSLTKRAFPAGWKRDQQGVWEVLAPVGGKNLPRQGWKIHITATPDTAEETIEQTWAVCQRLNLPWKFLRSRRITTVLNSKYANRAASGKVVTVYPRDAEELHTALTELDAVLGGRPGPYILSDHRWNKGPASVRYGAFALMWCELPDGSRVPALHDPQGNAVPDRRRPAFTVPEWAETPGFLATSLAAAAEGTDATLNGYTVLKALHFSNGGGVYLAKAPEGTQVVLKEARPHAGLDAAGADAVARLRNEWSALKTVGHLPFVPSPIEYFTAWEHHYLAMEHIQGQSLSTWMGRDYPLTRHAPDERARAEYTAQAVDYLGQAEAAIETLHKAGTAFGDLHPHNILIRDDDTIALVDFEIATSVDTARTAVLGAPGFVDLSLTNARDSDLYSLGCCQLSVFMPLTGLVQRTPAVIGHLIELTTTAFPTLPAAYVERMAERLALSPRVRPTFPDTGPTRCPRSRPRASTPCYEVSAGPPTPLASTASSPATSPGTGKARHWDSPTELPGSSWPNWAQAPPRTPNTSRGWRTRPAGPRPAPRSGCTTGWPARHGCCTDSTTHWARSSSTASSPAGFPPLPGCSTA
;
A
#
# COMPACT_ATOMS: atom_id res chain seq x y z
N MET A 1 1.50 7.19 -10.32
CA MET A 1 0.79 7.39 -9.02
C MET A 1 1.67 6.78 -7.94
N ASP A 2 1.70 7.32 -6.72
CA ASP A 2 2.43 6.67 -5.62
C ASP A 2 1.73 5.34 -5.25
N PRO A 3 2.37 4.17 -5.35
CA PRO A 3 1.74 2.89 -5.01
C PRO A 3 1.33 2.79 -3.53
N ASN A 4 1.92 3.60 -2.64
CA ASN A 4 1.62 3.61 -1.21
C ASN A 4 0.29 4.32 -0.86
N TYR A 5 -0.45 4.86 -1.85
CA TYR A 5 -1.72 5.54 -1.61
C TYR A 5 -2.85 4.63 -1.10
N GLY A 6 -2.79 3.33 -1.40
CA GLY A 6 -3.86 2.36 -1.14
C GLY A 6 -4.39 2.37 0.31
N PRO A 7 -3.55 2.20 1.33
CA PRO A 7 -3.96 2.26 2.75
C PRO A 7 -4.70 3.55 3.17
N TYR A 8 -4.47 4.67 2.49
CA TYR A 8 -5.08 5.96 2.80
C TYR A 8 -6.47 6.15 2.16
N ILE A 9 -6.86 5.31 1.19
CA ILE A 9 -8.21 5.31 0.59
C ILE A 9 -9.10 4.15 1.11
N VAL A 10 -8.65 3.44 2.13
CA VAL A 10 -9.42 2.36 2.82
C VAL A 10 -10.44 2.93 3.80
N ALA A 11 -10.17 4.13 4.34
CA ALA A 11 -11.02 4.79 5.34
C ALA A 11 -12.12 5.65 4.70
N ASP A 12 -11.78 6.47 3.71
CA ASP A 12 -12.72 7.14 2.81
C ASP A 12 -12.26 6.87 1.37
N SER A 13 -13.19 6.59 0.44
CA SER A 13 -12.80 6.23 -0.92
C SER A 13 -12.39 7.43 -1.77
N ASN A 14 -12.71 8.66 -1.39
CA ASN A 14 -12.47 9.90 -2.12
C ASN A 14 -11.32 10.74 -1.52
N TRP A 15 -11.06 10.61 -0.22
CA TRP A 15 -10.07 11.40 0.52
C TRP A 15 -8.97 10.53 1.11
N TYR A 16 -7.75 11.08 1.18
CA TYR A 16 -6.67 10.43 1.94
C TYR A 16 -6.91 10.61 3.44
N GLU A 17 -7.28 9.52 4.10
CA GLU A 17 -7.57 9.48 5.53
C GLU A 17 -6.74 8.36 6.20
N PRO A 18 -6.24 8.56 7.43
CA PRO A 18 -5.43 7.55 8.10
C PRO A 18 -6.31 6.35 8.46
N LEU A 19 -5.75 5.14 8.33
CA LEU A 19 -6.46 3.87 8.46
C LEU A 19 -7.24 3.70 9.79
N GLU A 20 -6.83 4.41 10.85
CA GLU A 20 -7.55 4.50 12.13
C GLU A 20 -9.00 5.05 12.03
N ARG A 21 -9.30 5.87 11.02
CA ARG A 21 -10.65 6.42 10.74
C ARG A 21 -11.56 5.47 9.98
N CYS A 22 -11.02 4.35 9.46
CA CYS A 22 -11.81 3.37 8.73
C CYS A 22 -12.94 2.82 9.59
N ASP A 23 -14.17 2.80 9.06
CA ASP A 23 -15.23 2.01 9.67
C ASP A 23 -14.89 0.53 9.54
N ASP A 24 -14.75 -0.08 10.70
CA ASP A 24 -14.47 -1.49 10.91
C ASP A 24 -15.39 -2.09 11.97
N THR A 25 -16.40 -1.35 12.43
CA THR A 25 -17.23 -1.62 13.61
C THR A 25 -17.88 -3.01 13.61
N ALA A 26 -18.43 -3.40 12.46
CA ALA A 26 -19.00 -4.73 12.22
C ALA A 26 -17.97 -5.88 12.32
N SER A 27 -16.68 -5.59 12.09
CA SER A 27 -15.57 -6.56 12.05
C SER A 27 -14.65 -6.51 13.27
N ARG A 28 -14.97 -5.69 14.28
CA ARG A 28 -14.19 -5.58 15.54
C ARG A 28 -14.31 -6.83 16.40
N PHE A 29 -13.16 -7.40 16.75
CA PHE A 29 -13.03 -8.59 17.58
C PHE A 29 -13.69 -8.39 18.95
N SER A 30 -14.23 -9.47 19.52
CA SER A 30 -14.96 -9.51 20.80
C SER A 30 -14.18 -8.89 21.97
N LEU A 31 -12.86 -9.09 22.04
CA LEU A 31 -12.00 -8.48 23.08
C LEU A 31 -12.01 -6.94 23.06
N THR A 32 -12.32 -6.28 21.93
CA THR A 32 -12.48 -4.81 21.87
C THR A 32 -13.79 -4.32 22.51
N LYS A 33 -14.78 -5.22 22.66
CA LYS A 33 -16.12 -4.92 23.20
C LYS A 33 -16.27 -5.41 24.66
N ARG A 34 -15.39 -6.32 25.10
CA ARG A 34 -15.40 -6.92 26.45
C ARG A 34 -14.96 -5.93 27.53
N ALA A 35 -15.53 -6.06 28.73
CA ALA A 35 -15.03 -5.41 29.94
C ALA A 35 -13.85 -6.20 30.53
N PHE A 36 -12.82 -5.52 31.02
CA PHE A 36 -11.61 -6.16 31.55
C PHE A 36 -11.71 -6.42 33.05
N PRO A 37 -11.01 -7.45 33.58
CA PRO A 37 -10.89 -7.67 35.02
C PRO A 37 -10.30 -6.46 35.74
N ALA A 38 -10.61 -6.34 37.05
CA ALA A 38 -9.94 -5.39 37.92
C ALA A 38 -8.41 -5.60 37.86
N GLY A 39 -7.66 -4.50 37.83
CA GLY A 39 -6.20 -4.55 37.67
C GLY A 39 -5.70 -4.47 36.22
N TRP A 40 -6.57 -4.39 35.21
CA TRP A 40 -6.17 -4.13 33.81
C TRP A 40 -6.69 -2.79 33.29
N LYS A 41 -5.90 -2.16 32.40
CA LYS A 41 -6.23 -0.91 31.69
C LYS A 41 -6.10 -1.11 30.17
N ARG A 42 -6.88 -0.32 29.42
CA ARG A 42 -6.88 -0.27 27.96
C ARG A 42 -6.62 1.15 27.45
N ASP A 43 -5.86 1.28 26.37
CA ASP A 43 -5.68 2.48 25.56
C ASP A 43 -5.80 2.12 24.07
N GLN A 44 -6.17 3.05 23.19
CA GLN A 44 -6.31 2.80 21.74
C GLN A 44 -5.34 3.67 20.96
N GLN A 45 -4.44 3.05 20.17
CA GLN A 45 -3.41 3.74 19.39
C GLN A 45 -3.60 3.49 17.89
N GLY A 46 -4.37 4.39 17.27
CA GLY A 46 -4.82 4.27 15.89
C GLY A 46 -5.69 3.03 15.69
N VAL A 47 -5.11 2.01 15.05
CA VAL A 47 -5.76 0.72 14.79
C VAL A 47 -5.49 -0.37 15.85
N TRP A 48 -4.66 -0.08 16.86
CA TRP A 48 -4.28 -1.03 17.91
C TRP A 48 -5.04 -0.78 19.21
N GLU A 49 -5.52 -1.85 19.84
CA GLU A 49 -5.92 -1.87 21.25
C GLU A 49 -4.71 -2.29 22.09
N VAL A 50 -4.34 -1.48 23.08
CA VAL A 50 -3.20 -1.73 23.99
C VAL A 50 -3.72 -2.08 25.38
N LEU A 51 -3.26 -3.22 25.91
CA LEU A 51 -3.68 -3.76 27.20
C LEU A 51 -2.49 -3.92 28.15
N ALA A 52 -2.63 -3.41 29.38
CA ALA A 52 -1.59 -3.48 30.39
C ALA A 52 -2.15 -3.67 31.80
N PRO A 53 -1.36 -4.25 32.72
CA PRO A 53 -1.65 -4.19 34.14
C PRO A 53 -1.66 -2.75 34.68
N VAL A 54 -2.55 -2.49 35.64
CA VAL A 54 -2.54 -1.30 36.49
C VAL A 54 -1.48 -1.50 37.57
N GLY A 55 -0.60 -0.52 37.78
CA GLY A 55 0.52 -0.65 38.72
C GLY A 55 1.61 -1.65 38.28
N GLY A 56 1.59 -2.13 37.03
CA GLY A 56 2.66 -2.98 36.49
C GLY A 56 4.04 -2.31 36.56
N LYS A 57 5.11 -3.13 36.67
CA LYS A 57 6.49 -2.64 36.69
C LYS A 57 6.79 -1.83 35.41
N ASN A 58 7.65 -0.81 35.53
CA ASN A 58 8.07 0.00 34.38
C ASN A 58 8.65 -0.90 33.26
N LEU A 59 8.11 -0.75 32.05
CA LEU A 59 8.69 -1.33 30.84
C LEU A 59 10.01 -0.60 30.50
N PRO A 60 11.02 -1.29 29.95
CA PRO A 60 12.15 -0.61 29.33
C PRO A 60 11.69 0.16 28.07
N ARG A 61 12.46 1.17 27.66
CA ARG A 61 12.12 1.98 26.46
C ARG A 61 12.26 1.21 25.14
N GLN A 62 13.01 0.11 25.17
CA GLN A 62 13.32 -0.79 24.06
C GLN A 62 13.70 -2.16 24.63
N GLY A 63 13.65 -3.20 23.80
CA GLY A 63 14.02 -4.56 24.19
C GLY A 63 13.59 -5.57 23.14
N TRP A 64 13.66 -6.85 23.51
CA TRP A 64 13.06 -7.93 22.73
C TRP A 64 11.55 -7.93 22.90
N LYS A 65 10.81 -7.87 21.79
CA LYS A 65 9.35 -8.00 21.74
C LYS A 65 8.94 -9.17 20.85
N ILE A 66 7.82 -9.80 21.21
CA ILE A 66 7.23 -10.90 20.47
C ILE A 66 6.14 -10.31 19.57
N HIS A 67 6.22 -10.53 18.27
CA HIS A 67 5.09 -10.31 17.36
C HIS A 67 4.46 -11.66 17.02
N ILE A 68 3.14 -11.68 16.83
CA ILE A 68 2.40 -12.89 16.45
C ILE A 68 1.58 -12.59 15.21
N THR A 69 1.65 -13.48 14.21
CA THR A 69 0.84 -13.38 13.00
C THR A 69 -0.42 -14.24 13.05
N ALA A 70 -1.37 -13.91 12.18
CA ALA A 70 -2.57 -14.72 11.95
C ALA A 70 -3.13 -14.37 10.57
N THR A 71 -3.97 -15.25 10.02
CA THR A 71 -4.87 -14.86 8.92
C THR A 71 -6.01 -14.00 9.48
N PRO A 72 -6.76 -13.26 8.65
CA PRO A 72 -7.97 -12.55 9.12
C PRO A 72 -8.96 -13.49 9.83
N ASP A 73 -8.99 -14.77 9.46
CA ASP A 73 -9.92 -15.75 10.01
C ASP A 73 -9.45 -16.36 11.33
N THR A 74 -8.15 -16.62 11.50
CA THR A 74 -7.60 -17.11 12.78
C THR A 74 -7.32 -16.01 13.79
N ALA A 75 -7.30 -14.74 13.37
CA ALA A 75 -6.91 -13.59 14.19
C ALA A 75 -7.65 -13.49 15.53
N GLU A 76 -8.98 -13.68 15.56
CA GLU A 76 -9.75 -13.55 16.80
C GLU A 76 -9.39 -14.61 17.84
N GLU A 77 -9.21 -15.86 17.40
CA GLU A 77 -8.81 -16.94 18.29
C GLU A 77 -7.36 -16.75 18.79
N THR A 78 -6.44 -16.34 17.90
CA THR A 78 -5.06 -15.99 18.27
C THR A 78 -5.01 -14.87 19.31
N ILE A 79 -5.90 -13.86 19.21
CA ILE A 79 -6.02 -12.76 20.18
C ILE A 79 -6.52 -13.28 21.53
N GLU A 80 -7.54 -14.13 21.57
CA GLU A 80 -8.09 -14.69 22.82
C GLU A 80 -7.11 -15.65 23.53
N GLN A 81 -6.40 -16.50 22.78
CA GLN A 81 -5.35 -17.37 23.35
C GLN A 81 -4.17 -16.54 23.86
N THR A 82 -3.75 -15.50 23.13
CA THR A 82 -2.70 -14.58 23.60
C THR A 82 -3.14 -13.80 24.84
N TRP A 83 -4.41 -13.41 24.93
CA TRP A 83 -4.97 -12.76 26.12
C TRP A 83 -4.88 -13.67 27.34
N ALA A 84 -5.20 -14.95 27.23
CA ALA A 84 -5.10 -15.90 28.34
C ALA A 84 -3.65 -16.03 28.87
N VAL A 85 -2.66 -16.10 27.99
CA VAL A 85 -1.24 -16.14 28.36
C VAL A 85 -0.78 -14.80 28.96
N CYS A 86 -1.08 -13.67 28.31
CA CYS A 86 -0.66 -12.34 28.78
C CYS A 86 -1.33 -11.95 30.11
N GLN A 87 -2.57 -12.38 30.35
CA GLN A 87 -3.26 -12.20 31.63
C GLN A 87 -2.53 -12.96 32.75
N ARG A 88 -2.25 -14.25 32.54
CA ARG A 88 -1.62 -15.12 33.53
C ARG A 88 -0.17 -14.73 33.85
N LEU A 89 0.60 -14.32 32.83
CA LEU A 89 1.97 -13.83 32.99
C LEU A 89 2.04 -12.33 33.35
N ASN A 90 0.89 -11.64 33.46
CA ASN A 90 0.79 -10.22 33.76
C ASN A 90 1.59 -9.32 32.78
N LEU A 91 1.60 -9.69 31.50
CA LEU A 91 2.43 -9.08 30.45
C LEU A 91 1.70 -7.94 29.73
N PRO A 92 2.35 -6.76 29.57
CA PRO A 92 1.83 -5.71 28.70
C PRO A 92 1.85 -6.13 27.22
N TRP A 93 0.75 -5.93 26.49
CA TRP A 93 0.59 -6.35 25.10
C TRP A 93 -0.39 -5.46 24.31
N LYS A 94 -0.52 -5.72 22.99
CA LYS A 94 -1.51 -5.05 22.13
C LYS A 94 -1.91 -5.90 20.93
N PHE A 95 -3.05 -5.60 20.33
CA PHE A 95 -3.58 -6.31 19.16
C PHE A 95 -4.31 -5.39 18.18
N LEU A 96 -4.41 -5.79 16.91
CA LEU A 96 -5.22 -5.09 15.90
C LEU A 96 -6.70 -5.16 16.27
N ARG A 97 -7.42 -4.04 16.19
CA ARG A 97 -8.79 -3.94 16.72
C ARG A 97 -9.87 -4.71 15.91
N SER A 98 -9.59 -5.15 14.68
CA SER A 98 -10.63 -5.76 13.80
C SER A 98 -10.08 -6.61 12.65
N ARG A 99 -10.95 -7.50 12.13
CA ARG A 99 -10.67 -8.36 10.97
C ARG A 99 -10.41 -7.55 9.70
N ARG A 100 -11.18 -6.48 9.45
CA ARG A 100 -10.98 -5.59 8.27
C ARG A 100 -9.57 -4.99 8.26
N ILE A 101 -9.09 -4.51 9.41
CA ILE A 101 -7.73 -3.98 9.54
C ILE A 101 -6.68 -5.08 9.31
N THR A 102 -6.89 -6.29 9.85
CA THR A 102 -6.00 -7.43 9.60
C THR A 102 -5.87 -7.78 8.11
N THR A 103 -6.98 -7.79 7.36
CA THR A 103 -6.95 -8.00 5.90
C THR A 103 -6.17 -6.90 5.19
N VAL A 104 -6.44 -5.62 5.51
CA VAL A 104 -5.78 -4.46 4.88
C VAL A 104 -4.27 -4.47 5.10
N LEU A 105 -3.82 -4.71 6.34
CA LEU A 105 -2.40 -4.77 6.71
C LEU A 105 -1.69 -6.06 6.25
N ASN A 106 -2.40 -6.95 5.56
CA ASN A 106 -1.85 -8.16 4.94
C ASN A 106 -2.08 -8.23 3.42
N SER A 107 -2.63 -7.17 2.81
CA SER A 107 -2.96 -7.11 1.37
C SER A 107 -1.74 -7.13 0.43
N LYS A 108 -1.93 -7.38 -0.89
CA LYS A 108 -0.84 -7.47 -1.90
C LYS A 108 0.14 -6.29 -1.85
N TYR A 109 -0.31 -5.08 -1.56
CA TYR A 109 0.52 -3.87 -1.47
C TYR A 109 0.70 -3.32 -0.03
N ALA A 110 0.46 -4.14 1.00
CA ALA A 110 0.77 -3.78 2.38
C ALA A 110 2.29 -3.72 2.65
N ASN A 111 2.70 -3.05 3.74
CA ASN A 111 4.11 -3.01 4.15
C ASN A 111 4.61 -4.43 4.50
N ARG A 112 5.43 -5.01 3.62
CA ARG A 112 5.97 -6.38 3.76
C ARG A 112 6.81 -6.63 5.01
N ALA A 113 7.34 -5.60 5.67
CA ALA A 113 8.05 -5.73 6.95
C ALA A 113 7.11 -5.80 8.17
N ALA A 114 5.88 -5.30 8.05
CA ALA A 114 4.85 -5.30 9.10
C ALA A 114 3.69 -6.28 8.84
N SER A 115 3.66 -6.90 7.65
CA SER A 115 2.63 -7.82 7.16
C SER A 115 2.16 -8.84 8.19
N GLY A 116 0.83 -8.96 8.33
CA GLY A 116 0.20 -10.03 9.11
C GLY A 116 0.44 -9.98 10.63
N LYS A 117 1.18 -9.00 11.16
CA LYS A 117 1.37 -8.78 12.60
C LYS A 117 0.03 -8.41 13.24
N VAL A 118 -0.62 -9.35 13.92
CA VAL A 118 -1.92 -9.12 14.60
C VAL A 118 -1.72 -8.75 16.06
N VAL A 119 -0.65 -9.24 16.70
CA VAL A 119 -0.37 -9.02 18.13
C VAL A 119 1.08 -8.59 18.35
N THR A 120 1.33 -7.82 19.41
CA THR A 120 2.67 -7.60 19.97
C THR A 120 2.66 -7.72 21.49
N VAL A 121 3.52 -8.57 22.05
CA VAL A 121 3.71 -8.78 23.50
C VAL A 121 5.08 -8.22 23.90
N TYR A 122 5.17 -7.61 25.09
CA TYR A 122 6.33 -6.86 25.55
C TYR A 122 6.85 -7.36 26.91
N PRO A 123 7.66 -8.43 26.92
CA PRO A 123 8.46 -8.83 28.08
C PRO A 123 9.38 -7.70 28.55
N ARG A 124 9.71 -7.63 29.84
CA ARG A 124 10.71 -6.67 30.35
C ARG A 124 12.15 -7.14 30.19
N ASP A 125 12.35 -8.45 30.24
CA ASP A 125 13.63 -9.12 30.49
C ASP A 125 13.68 -10.48 29.77
N ALA A 126 14.84 -11.15 29.77
CA ALA A 126 15.06 -12.39 29.03
C ALA A 126 14.26 -13.59 29.60
N GLU A 127 14.01 -13.61 30.91
CA GLU A 127 13.20 -14.64 31.59
C GLU A 127 11.74 -14.53 31.19
N GLU A 128 11.16 -13.32 31.20
CA GLU A 128 9.79 -13.11 30.70
C GLU A 128 9.68 -13.38 29.20
N LEU A 129 10.73 -13.10 28.41
CA LEU A 129 10.75 -13.41 26.98
C LEU A 129 10.69 -14.93 26.74
N HIS A 130 11.55 -15.70 27.42
CA HIS A 130 11.59 -17.15 27.28
C HIS A 130 10.29 -17.81 27.74
N THR A 131 9.77 -17.37 28.90
CA THR A 131 8.50 -17.85 29.45
C THR A 131 7.34 -17.55 28.51
N ALA A 132 7.22 -16.30 28.04
CA ALA A 132 6.15 -15.91 27.13
C ALA A 132 6.21 -16.65 25.80
N LEU A 133 7.39 -16.81 25.20
CA LEU A 133 7.56 -17.57 23.96
C LEU A 133 7.14 -19.04 24.10
N THR A 134 7.54 -19.69 25.20
CA THR A 134 7.21 -21.09 25.49
C THR A 134 5.71 -21.28 25.68
N GLU A 135 5.08 -20.40 26.45
CA GLU A 135 3.65 -20.44 26.77
C GLU A 135 2.77 -20.06 25.56
N LEU A 136 3.23 -19.18 24.69
CA LEU A 136 2.56 -18.84 23.43
C LEU A 136 2.70 -19.96 22.40
N ASP A 137 3.87 -20.58 22.24
CA ASP A 137 4.06 -21.69 21.31
C ASP A 137 3.26 -22.94 21.75
N ALA A 138 3.07 -23.14 23.06
CA ALA A 138 2.22 -24.22 23.60
C ALA A 138 0.72 -24.11 23.20
N VAL A 139 0.21 -22.89 22.93
CA VAL A 139 -1.21 -22.67 22.57
C VAL A 139 -1.43 -22.16 21.12
N LEU A 140 -0.34 -21.72 20.46
CA LEU A 140 -0.35 -21.19 19.09
C LEU A 140 0.53 -21.98 18.10
N GLY A 141 1.35 -22.92 18.56
CA GLY A 141 2.30 -23.67 17.73
C GLY A 141 1.63 -24.36 16.54
N GLY A 142 2.24 -24.24 15.36
CA GLY A 142 1.72 -24.82 14.12
C GLY A 142 0.46 -24.14 13.52
N ARG A 143 -0.08 -23.09 14.13
CA ARG A 143 -1.18 -22.30 13.52
C ARG A 143 -0.72 -21.56 12.26
N PRO A 144 -1.57 -21.43 11.23
CA PRO A 144 -1.23 -20.71 10.01
C PRO A 144 -1.15 -19.19 10.24
N GLY A 145 -0.07 -18.60 9.73
CA GLY A 145 0.16 -17.16 9.68
C GLY A 145 1.36 -16.86 8.78
N PRO A 146 1.41 -15.70 8.11
CA PRO A 146 2.52 -15.35 7.23
C PRO A 146 3.83 -15.19 8.01
N TYR A 147 4.96 -15.57 7.41
CA TYR A 147 6.28 -15.31 7.98
C TYR A 147 6.59 -13.81 8.02
N ILE A 148 7.16 -13.33 9.13
CA ILE A 148 7.55 -11.94 9.30
C ILE A 148 8.98 -11.74 8.81
N LEU A 149 9.17 -11.07 7.67
CA LEU A 149 10.49 -10.83 7.08
C LEU A 149 11.44 -9.99 7.96
N SER A 150 10.93 -9.25 8.96
CA SER A 150 11.70 -8.32 9.81
C SER A 150 11.99 -8.82 11.24
N ASP A 151 11.64 -10.08 11.53
CA ASP A 151 11.71 -10.76 12.83
C ASP A 151 12.29 -12.19 12.66
N HIS A 152 12.73 -12.82 13.74
CA HIS A 152 13.16 -14.22 13.76
C HIS A 152 12.04 -15.13 14.28
N ARG A 153 11.64 -16.18 13.55
CA ARG A 153 10.55 -17.09 13.99
C ARG A 153 10.99 -17.91 15.20
N TRP A 154 10.09 -18.03 16.18
CA TRP A 154 10.22 -19.01 17.25
C TRP A 154 9.58 -20.33 16.82
N ASN A 155 10.38 -21.40 16.82
CA ASN A 155 9.97 -22.75 16.40
C ASN A 155 9.24 -22.78 15.04
N LYS A 156 8.05 -23.40 14.99
CA LYS A 156 7.20 -23.52 13.79
C LYS A 156 5.87 -22.76 13.93
N GLY A 157 5.73 -21.93 14.95
CA GLY A 157 4.51 -21.18 15.24
C GLY A 157 4.41 -19.84 14.50
N PRO A 158 3.30 -19.12 14.70
CA PRO A 158 3.12 -17.74 14.23
C PRO A 158 3.87 -16.70 15.08
N ALA A 159 4.56 -17.11 16.14
CA ALA A 159 5.34 -16.24 17.01
C ALA A 159 6.72 -15.94 16.40
N SER A 160 7.17 -14.69 16.52
CA SER A 160 8.51 -14.27 16.10
C SER A 160 9.02 -13.14 16.98
N VAL A 161 10.34 -12.96 17.05
CA VAL A 161 10.99 -11.96 17.91
C VAL A 161 11.80 -10.93 17.13
N ARG A 162 11.83 -9.71 17.67
CA ARG A 162 12.71 -8.63 17.21
C ARG A 162 13.13 -7.76 18.39
N TYR A 163 14.41 -7.38 18.42
CA TYR A 163 14.86 -6.28 19.26
C TYR A 163 14.39 -4.94 18.68
N GLY A 164 13.78 -4.08 19.48
CA GLY A 164 13.44 -2.73 19.02
C GLY A 164 12.73 -1.87 20.05
N ALA A 165 12.32 -0.67 19.61
CA ALA A 165 11.67 0.31 20.47
C ALA A 165 10.34 -0.22 21.03
N PHE A 166 10.11 0.03 22.33
CA PHE A 166 8.83 -0.20 23.00
C PHE A 166 8.01 1.10 22.96
N ALA A 167 8.57 2.22 23.44
CA ALA A 167 8.00 3.56 23.27
C ALA A 167 8.47 4.17 21.94
N LEU A 168 7.70 5.06 21.31
CA LEU A 168 8.15 5.72 20.07
C LEU A 168 9.23 6.76 20.38
N MET A 169 10.43 6.53 19.86
CA MET A 169 11.57 7.44 19.93
C MET A 169 11.97 7.83 18.52
N TRP A 170 12.60 9.00 18.36
CA TRP A 170 12.92 9.57 17.04
C TRP A 170 14.35 10.11 17.03
N CYS A 171 15.03 9.96 15.90
CA CYS A 171 16.26 10.67 15.55
C CYS A 171 16.10 11.36 14.19
N GLU A 172 16.99 12.29 13.88
CA GLU A 172 17.08 12.95 12.58
C GLU A 172 18.29 12.42 11.82
N LEU A 173 18.12 12.14 10.53
CA LEU A 173 19.18 11.70 9.63
C LEU A 173 19.91 12.92 9.04
N PRO A 174 21.12 12.74 8.43
CA PRO A 174 21.90 13.85 7.87
C PRO A 174 21.22 14.65 6.74
N ASP A 175 20.12 14.15 6.17
CA ASP A 175 19.27 14.84 5.18
C ASP A 175 18.12 15.66 5.82
N GLY A 176 17.99 15.64 7.15
CA GLY A 176 16.90 16.26 7.90
C GLY A 176 15.62 15.43 8.00
N SER A 177 15.61 14.19 7.48
CA SER A 177 14.47 13.28 7.64
C SER A 177 14.41 12.72 9.06
N ARG A 178 13.19 12.58 9.61
CA ARG A 178 12.98 12.15 11.00
C ARG A 178 12.47 10.71 11.03
N VAL A 179 13.26 9.81 11.63
CA VAL A 179 13.01 8.36 11.61
C VAL A 179 12.88 7.77 13.02
N PRO A 180 12.17 6.63 13.20
CA PRO A 180 12.11 5.94 14.49
C PRO A 180 13.51 5.52 14.97
N ALA A 181 13.72 5.55 16.29
CA ALA A 181 15.03 5.34 16.91
C ALA A 181 15.04 4.28 18.03
N LEU A 182 16.22 3.72 18.26
CA LEU A 182 16.67 3.07 19.50
C LEU A 182 17.67 4.00 20.20
N HIS A 183 18.03 3.71 21.45
CA HIS A 183 19.22 4.26 22.08
C HIS A 183 20.34 3.20 22.10
N ASP A 184 21.57 3.60 21.81
CA ASP A 184 22.77 2.79 22.07
C ASP A 184 23.11 2.76 23.58
N PRO A 185 24.13 1.97 24.03
CA PRO A 185 24.53 1.92 25.45
C PRO A 185 25.04 3.25 26.02
N GLN A 186 25.40 4.21 25.17
CA GLN A 186 25.84 5.55 25.53
C GLN A 186 24.66 6.54 25.61
N GLY A 187 23.47 6.13 25.17
CA GLY A 187 22.23 6.91 25.19
C GLY A 187 21.96 7.71 23.91
N ASN A 188 22.77 7.56 22.85
CA ASN A 188 22.57 8.27 21.59
C ASN A 188 21.40 7.66 20.81
N ALA A 189 20.58 8.51 20.18
CA ALA A 189 19.46 8.05 19.36
C ALA A 189 19.94 7.57 17.98
N VAL A 190 19.85 6.25 17.72
CA VAL A 190 20.27 5.59 16.49
C VAL A 190 19.06 5.02 15.72
N PRO A 191 19.03 4.99 14.37
CA PRO A 191 17.85 4.58 13.62
C PRO A 191 17.41 3.11 13.85
N ASP A 192 16.14 2.90 14.18
CA ASP A 192 15.49 1.58 14.20
C ASP A 192 15.21 1.13 12.75
N ARG A 193 16.15 0.37 12.17
CA ARG A 193 16.11 -0.05 10.76
C ARG A 193 14.99 -1.10 10.54
N ARG A 194 13.79 -0.64 10.18
CA ARG A 194 12.61 -1.49 9.89
C ARG A 194 12.61 -2.03 8.46
N ARG A 195 13.69 -2.72 8.08
CA ARG A 195 13.82 -3.41 6.78
C ARG A 195 13.11 -4.77 6.81
N PRO A 196 12.70 -5.34 5.65
CA PRO A 196 12.19 -6.71 5.54
C PRO A 196 13.35 -7.73 5.55
N ALA A 197 14.20 -7.63 6.56
CA ALA A 197 15.24 -8.58 6.92
C ALA A 197 15.39 -8.54 8.45
N PHE A 198 15.66 -9.68 9.08
CA PHE A 198 15.96 -9.73 10.51
C PHE A 198 17.35 -9.14 10.78
N THR A 199 17.46 -8.27 11.78
CA THR A 199 18.72 -7.68 12.24
C THR A 199 18.68 -7.43 13.75
N VAL A 200 19.73 -7.82 14.47
CA VAL A 200 19.97 -7.42 15.87
C VAL A 200 20.96 -6.25 15.86
N PRO A 201 20.77 -5.18 16.67
CA PRO A 201 21.81 -4.18 16.87
C PRO A 201 23.06 -4.82 17.51
N GLU A 202 24.26 -4.46 17.03
CA GLU A 202 25.54 -5.06 17.48
C GLU A 202 25.77 -4.98 18.99
N TRP A 203 25.20 -3.96 19.64
CA TRP A 203 25.27 -3.72 21.09
C TRP A 203 24.11 -4.33 21.89
N ALA A 204 23.12 -4.96 21.25
CA ALA A 204 21.96 -5.52 21.93
C ALA A 204 22.22 -6.96 22.39
N GLU A 205 22.11 -7.19 23.70
CA GLU A 205 22.27 -8.52 24.29
C GLU A 205 21.27 -9.52 23.67
N THR A 206 21.80 -10.64 23.19
CA THR A 206 21.03 -11.74 22.61
C THR A 206 20.99 -12.89 23.62
N PRO A 207 19.82 -13.19 24.23
CA PRO A 207 19.68 -14.29 25.18
C PRO A 207 20.14 -15.63 24.60
N GLY A 208 20.79 -16.47 25.41
CA GLY A 208 21.39 -17.73 24.96
C GLY A 208 20.41 -18.70 24.29
N PHE A 209 19.13 -18.71 24.71
CA PHE A 209 18.08 -19.52 24.09
C PHE A 209 17.69 -19.04 22.67
N LEU A 210 17.91 -17.75 22.34
CA LEU A 210 17.78 -17.25 20.97
C LEU A 210 19.05 -17.48 20.16
N ALA A 211 20.23 -17.34 20.78
CA ALA A 211 21.52 -17.44 20.08
C ALA A 211 21.68 -18.75 19.27
N THR A 212 21.31 -19.91 19.85
CA THR A 212 21.33 -21.21 19.16
C THR A 212 20.40 -21.24 17.94
N SER A 213 19.20 -20.67 18.05
CA SER A 213 18.21 -20.63 16.97
C SER A 213 18.61 -19.66 15.85
N LEU A 214 19.29 -18.57 16.20
CA LEU A 214 19.85 -17.59 15.26
C LEU A 214 21.06 -18.14 14.49
N ALA A 215 21.93 -18.91 15.15
CA ALA A 215 23.06 -19.57 14.50
C ALA A 215 22.58 -20.58 13.44
N ALA A 216 21.64 -21.46 13.80
CA ALA A 216 21.06 -22.44 12.87
C ALA A 216 20.33 -21.79 11.68
N ALA A 217 19.78 -20.59 11.84
CA ALA A 217 19.16 -19.83 10.75
C ALA A 217 20.19 -19.21 9.78
N ALA A 218 21.42 -18.96 10.23
CA ALA A 218 22.49 -18.39 9.41
C ALA A 218 23.23 -19.44 8.55
N GLU A 219 23.26 -20.70 8.98
CA GLU A 219 23.91 -21.80 8.25
C GLU A 219 23.12 -22.29 7.02
N GLY A 220 21.83 -21.96 6.92
CA GLY A 220 20.91 -22.50 5.92
C GLY A 220 20.82 -21.76 4.58
N THR A 221 21.68 -20.77 4.29
CA THR A 221 21.58 -19.95 3.08
C THR A 221 22.33 -20.55 1.89
N ASP A 222 21.63 -21.29 1.02
CA ASP A 222 22.08 -21.56 -0.35
C ASP A 222 22.22 -20.22 -1.12
N ALA A 223 23.21 -20.13 -2.02
CA ALA A 223 23.39 -18.99 -2.91
C ALA A 223 22.42 -19.00 -4.11
N THR A 224 21.70 -20.11 -4.30
CA THR A 224 20.72 -20.34 -5.37
C THR A 224 19.35 -20.73 -4.80
N LEU A 225 18.29 -20.47 -5.55
CA LEU A 225 16.96 -20.97 -5.27
C LEU A 225 16.66 -22.12 -6.24
N ASN A 226 16.73 -23.38 -5.81
CA ASN A 226 16.56 -24.55 -6.69
C ASN A 226 17.49 -24.52 -7.94
N GLY A 227 18.74 -24.09 -7.77
CA GLY A 227 19.69 -23.90 -8.87
C GLY A 227 19.55 -22.60 -9.67
N TYR A 228 18.45 -21.84 -9.52
CA TYR A 228 18.31 -20.52 -10.13
C TYR A 228 19.11 -19.47 -9.35
N THR A 229 19.97 -18.72 -10.05
CA THR A 229 20.73 -17.60 -9.47
C THR A 229 20.00 -16.28 -9.70
N VAL A 230 19.54 -15.61 -8.64
CA VAL A 230 18.86 -14.30 -8.74
C VAL A 230 19.85 -13.22 -9.21
N LEU A 231 19.53 -12.52 -10.30
CA LEU A 231 20.35 -11.44 -10.87
C LEU A 231 19.90 -10.06 -10.39
N LYS A 232 18.59 -9.81 -10.33
CA LYS A 232 17.99 -8.58 -9.78
C LYS A 232 16.52 -8.80 -9.41
N ALA A 233 16.03 -8.05 -8.42
CA ALA A 233 14.60 -7.88 -8.24
C ALA A 233 14.04 -6.96 -9.33
N LEU A 234 12.90 -7.33 -9.91
CA LEU A 234 12.10 -6.55 -10.86
C LEU A 234 10.97 -5.81 -10.13
N HIS A 235 10.31 -6.49 -9.18
CA HIS A 235 9.24 -5.92 -8.38
C HIS A 235 9.20 -6.56 -6.98
N PHE A 236 8.66 -5.85 -6.00
CA PHE A 236 8.38 -6.38 -4.67
C PHE A 236 6.97 -6.00 -4.22
N SER A 237 6.20 -7.01 -3.84
CA SER A 237 4.90 -6.88 -3.19
C SER A 237 4.97 -7.44 -1.76
N ASN A 238 3.86 -7.38 -1.04
CA ASN A 238 3.70 -8.19 0.17
C ASN A 238 3.52 -9.68 -0.17
N GLY A 239 2.95 -10.01 -1.32
CA GLY A 239 2.81 -11.41 -1.75
C GLY A 239 4.15 -12.10 -1.99
N GLY A 240 5.18 -11.35 -2.34
CA GLY A 240 6.51 -11.84 -2.70
C GLY A 240 7.20 -10.93 -3.71
N GLY A 241 8.42 -11.29 -4.12
CA GLY A 241 9.14 -10.62 -5.20
C GLY A 241 8.87 -11.22 -6.58
N VAL A 242 9.21 -10.42 -7.60
CA VAL A 242 9.42 -10.87 -8.98
C VAL A 242 10.88 -10.59 -9.29
N TYR A 243 11.61 -11.59 -9.76
CA TYR A 243 13.06 -11.53 -9.94
C TYR A 243 13.44 -11.90 -11.37
N LEU A 244 14.45 -11.22 -11.93
CA LEU A 244 15.21 -11.77 -13.05
C LEU A 244 16.25 -12.72 -12.47
N ALA A 245 16.26 -13.96 -12.95
CA ALA A 245 17.20 -14.99 -12.54
C ALA A 245 17.89 -15.62 -13.75
N LYS A 246 18.98 -16.34 -13.48
CA LYS A 246 19.67 -17.22 -14.42
C LYS A 246 19.37 -18.67 -14.05
N ALA A 247 18.87 -19.45 -14.98
CA ALA A 247 18.61 -20.88 -14.82
C ALA A 247 19.92 -21.70 -14.91
N PRO A 248 19.94 -22.98 -14.46
CA PRO A 248 21.15 -23.80 -14.43
C PRO A 248 21.86 -23.95 -15.79
N GLU A 249 21.10 -24.07 -16.89
CA GLU A 249 21.61 -24.13 -18.26
C GLU A 249 22.06 -22.76 -18.81
N GLY A 250 21.78 -21.69 -18.07
CA GLY A 250 22.33 -20.35 -18.28
C GLY A 250 21.38 -19.32 -18.88
N THR A 251 20.17 -19.73 -19.25
CA THR A 251 19.09 -18.86 -19.78
C THR A 251 18.63 -17.84 -18.74
N GLN A 252 18.17 -16.67 -19.20
CA GLN A 252 17.45 -15.71 -18.34
C GLN A 252 15.98 -16.12 -18.19
N VAL A 253 15.49 -16.11 -16.95
CA VAL A 253 14.11 -16.47 -16.58
C VAL A 253 13.53 -15.45 -15.60
N VAL A 254 12.20 -15.33 -15.56
CA VAL A 254 11.51 -14.67 -14.45
C VAL A 254 11.22 -15.69 -13.37
N LEU A 255 11.63 -15.39 -12.14
CA LEU A 255 11.23 -16.12 -10.95
C LEU A 255 10.20 -15.29 -10.18
N LYS A 256 8.96 -15.78 -10.08
CA LYS A 256 7.92 -15.18 -9.23
C LYS A 256 7.84 -15.92 -7.90
N GLU A 257 7.79 -15.18 -6.80
CA GLU A 257 7.71 -15.69 -5.43
C GLU A 257 6.32 -15.45 -4.83
N ALA A 258 5.82 -16.45 -4.10
CA ALA A 258 4.60 -16.38 -3.30
C ALA A 258 4.84 -16.84 -1.86
N ARG A 259 4.61 -15.92 -0.93
CA ARG A 259 4.66 -16.11 0.52
C ARG A 259 3.33 -16.66 1.03
N PRO A 260 3.30 -17.80 1.74
CA PRO A 260 2.08 -18.33 2.35
C PRO A 260 1.38 -17.30 3.24
N HIS A 261 0.05 -17.25 3.13
CA HIS A 261 -0.84 -16.42 3.95
C HIS A 261 -0.57 -14.91 3.88
N ALA A 262 0.25 -14.43 2.93
CA ALA A 262 0.61 -13.03 2.75
C ALA A 262 0.12 -12.49 1.40
N GLY A 263 0.06 -11.17 1.29
CA GLY A 263 -0.32 -10.50 0.05
C GLY A 263 -1.75 -10.82 -0.39
N LEU A 264 -2.70 -10.72 0.55
CA LEU A 264 -4.11 -10.98 0.28
C LEU A 264 -4.66 -10.05 -0.81
N ASP A 265 -5.47 -10.60 -1.70
CA ASP A 265 -6.38 -9.79 -2.51
C ASP A 265 -7.68 -9.50 -1.77
N ALA A 266 -8.60 -8.77 -2.42
CA ALA A 266 -9.89 -8.42 -1.85
C ALA A 266 -10.89 -9.60 -1.81
N ALA A 267 -10.57 -10.76 -2.40
CA ALA A 267 -11.33 -12.01 -2.21
C ALA A 267 -10.84 -12.80 -0.99
N GLY A 268 -9.69 -12.42 -0.42
CA GLY A 268 -9.02 -13.12 0.68
C GLY A 268 -8.09 -14.24 0.21
N ALA A 269 -7.85 -14.41 -1.09
CA ALA A 269 -6.85 -15.34 -1.57
C ALA A 269 -5.43 -14.77 -1.37
N ASP A 270 -4.50 -15.63 -0.95
CA ASP A 270 -3.11 -15.26 -0.71
C ASP A 270 -2.26 -15.36 -1.99
N ALA A 271 -1.00 -14.95 -1.91
CA ALA A 271 -0.08 -15.02 -3.03
C ALA A 271 0.12 -16.45 -3.56
N VAL A 272 0.00 -17.48 -2.72
CA VAL A 272 0.20 -18.88 -3.12
C VAL A 272 -0.99 -19.39 -3.93
N ALA A 273 -2.22 -19.05 -3.52
CA ALA A 273 -3.41 -19.33 -4.30
C ALA A 273 -3.34 -18.68 -5.70
N ARG A 274 -2.95 -17.40 -5.77
CA ARG A 274 -2.79 -16.70 -7.06
C ARG A 274 -1.63 -17.22 -7.92
N LEU A 275 -0.49 -17.59 -7.34
CA LEU A 275 0.62 -18.18 -8.11
C LEU A 275 0.29 -19.57 -8.66
N ARG A 276 -0.56 -20.35 -7.95
CA ARG A 276 -1.11 -21.62 -8.48
C ARG A 276 -2.11 -21.38 -9.60
N ASN A 277 -2.90 -20.31 -9.52
CA ASN A 277 -3.79 -19.90 -10.60
C ASN A 277 -3.00 -19.50 -11.85
N GLU A 278 -1.96 -18.67 -11.69
CA GLU A 278 -1.05 -18.31 -12.79
C GLU A 278 -0.38 -19.53 -13.42
N TRP A 279 0.19 -20.43 -12.63
CA TRP A 279 0.76 -21.69 -13.14
C TRP A 279 -0.26 -22.49 -13.95
N SER A 280 -1.51 -22.60 -13.46
CA SER A 280 -2.57 -23.33 -14.15
C SER A 280 -3.00 -22.66 -15.47
N ALA A 281 -3.06 -21.33 -15.50
CA ALA A 281 -3.31 -20.54 -16.70
C ALA A 281 -2.17 -20.70 -17.72
N LEU A 282 -0.91 -20.48 -17.32
CA LEU A 282 0.26 -20.64 -18.20
C LEU A 282 0.41 -22.09 -18.70
N LYS A 283 0.10 -23.11 -17.88
CA LYS A 283 0.06 -24.52 -18.34
C LYS A 283 -1.02 -24.78 -19.40
N THR A 284 -2.02 -23.90 -19.53
CA THR A 284 -3.07 -23.98 -20.55
C THR A 284 -2.70 -23.15 -21.80
N VAL A 285 -2.34 -21.87 -21.63
CA VAL A 285 -2.15 -20.90 -22.74
C VAL A 285 -0.70 -20.48 -23.02
N GLY A 286 0.28 -20.90 -22.23
CA GLY A 286 1.72 -20.62 -22.41
C GLY A 286 2.39 -21.35 -23.57
N HIS A 287 1.61 -21.79 -24.56
CA HIS A 287 2.07 -22.24 -25.87
C HIS A 287 1.78 -21.19 -26.97
N LEU A 288 1.09 -20.10 -26.62
CA LEU A 288 0.76 -18.99 -27.52
C LEU A 288 1.92 -17.98 -27.55
N PRO A 289 2.30 -17.42 -28.71
CA PRO A 289 3.55 -16.64 -28.86
C PRO A 289 3.56 -15.29 -28.11
N PHE A 290 2.42 -14.85 -27.58
CA PHE A 290 2.29 -13.64 -26.76
C PHE A 290 2.19 -13.95 -25.26
N VAL A 291 2.43 -15.19 -24.82
CA VAL A 291 2.34 -15.64 -23.42
C VAL A 291 3.68 -16.22 -22.96
N PRO A 292 4.22 -15.86 -21.78
CA PRO A 292 5.44 -16.46 -21.24
C PRO A 292 5.35 -17.97 -21.08
N SER A 293 6.32 -18.70 -21.61
CA SER A 293 6.42 -20.15 -21.46
C SER A 293 6.63 -20.53 -19.97
N PRO A 294 5.79 -21.37 -19.36
CA PRO A 294 6.00 -21.86 -17.99
C PRO A 294 7.11 -22.92 -17.94
N ILE A 295 8.06 -22.76 -17.02
CA ILE A 295 9.22 -23.66 -16.88
C ILE A 295 8.98 -24.64 -15.72
N GLU A 296 8.85 -24.12 -14.50
CA GLU A 296 8.76 -24.94 -13.28
C GLU A 296 7.93 -24.24 -12.20
N TYR A 297 7.21 -25.03 -11.37
CA TYR A 297 6.62 -24.58 -10.12
C TYR A 297 7.18 -25.41 -8.96
N PHE A 298 7.86 -24.76 -8.01
CA PHE A 298 8.54 -25.43 -6.89
C PHE A 298 8.28 -24.71 -5.56
N THR A 299 8.84 -25.27 -4.47
CA THR A 299 8.82 -24.66 -3.13
C THR A 299 10.24 -24.66 -2.60
N ALA A 300 10.74 -23.52 -2.14
CA ALA A 300 12.04 -23.41 -1.47
C ALA A 300 11.81 -22.79 -0.09
N TRP A 301 12.38 -23.42 0.94
CA TRP A 301 12.00 -23.19 2.34
C TRP A 301 10.47 -23.33 2.54
N GLU A 302 9.74 -22.26 2.81
CA GLU A 302 8.26 -22.26 2.84
C GLU A 302 7.61 -21.42 1.71
N HIS A 303 8.41 -20.73 0.89
CA HIS A 303 7.88 -19.90 -0.20
C HIS A 303 7.70 -20.74 -1.47
N HIS A 304 6.61 -20.47 -2.19
CA HIS A 304 6.35 -21.06 -3.51
C HIS A 304 6.97 -20.21 -4.61
N TYR A 305 7.51 -20.85 -5.64
CA TYR A 305 8.17 -20.19 -6.76
C TYR A 305 7.65 -20.71 -8.10
N LEU A 306 7.55 -19.80 -9.07
CA LEU A 306 7.24 -20.06 -10.46
C LEU A 306 8.38 -19.53 -11.33
N ALA A 307 9.07 -20.42 -12.03
CA ALA A 307 10.00 -20.08 -13.09
C ALA A 307 9.25 -20.03 -14.43
N MET A 308 9.44 -18.95 -15.19
CA MET A 308 8.87 -18.76 -16.52
C MET A 308 9.81 -17.95 -17.42
N GLU A 309 9.53 -17.95 -18.72
CA GLU A 309 10.24 -17.20 -19.74
C GLU A 309 10.43 -15.71 -19.38
N HIS A 310 11.65 -15.18 -19.59
CA HIS A 310 11.90 -13.74 -19.52
C HIS A 310 11.67 -13.08 -20.88
N ILE A 311 10.50 -12.47 -21.04
CA ILE A 311 10.18 -11.61 -22.18
C ILE A 311 11.12 -10.39 -22.16
N GLN A 312 12.03 -10.31 -23.12
CA GLN A 312 12.84 -9.11 -23.36
C GLN A 312 11.95 -8.03 -23.99
N GLY A 313 11.91 -6.84 -23.41
CA GLY A 313 11.07 -5.74 -23.89
C GLY A 313 10.81 -4.67 -22.83
N GLN A 314 9.92 -3.73 -23.16
CA GLN A 314 9.44 -2.66 -22.27
C GLN A 314 7.92 -2.72 -22.12
N SER A 315 7.35 -2.28 -20.99
CA SER A 315 5.88 -2.21 -20.90
C SER A 315 5.31 -1.12 -21.79
N LEU A 316 4.06 -1.28 -22.26
CA LEU A 316 3.32 -0.24 -22.97
C LEU A 316 3.24 1.05 -22.13
N SER A 317 3.14 0.95 -20.81
CA SER A 317 3.21 2.11 -19.90
C SER A 317 4.58 2.78 -19.85
N THR A 318 5.66 2.03 -20.08
CA THR A 318 7.04 2.57 -20.21
C THR A 318 7.20 3.30 -21.54
N TRP A 319 6.71 2.69 -22.62
CA TRP A 319 6.69 3.30 -23.96
C TRP A 319 5.89 4.60 -23.98
N MET A 320 4.66 4.59 -23.44
CA MET A 320 3.84 5.81 -23.24
C MET A 320 4.61 6.89 -22.47
N GLY A 321 5.30 6.53 -21.37
CA GLY A 321 6.09 7.48 -20.58
C GLY A 321 7.29 8.10 -21.30
N ARG A 322 7.76 7.49 -22.40
CA ARG A 322 8.92 7.92 -23.20
C ARG A 322 8.50 8.70 -24.46
N ASP A 323 7.49 8.20 -25.16
CA ASP A 323 7.21 8.58 -26.55
C ASP A 323 5.91 9.40 -26.72
N TYR A 324 5.04 9.45 -25.70
CA TYR A 324 3.74 10.15 -25.78
C TYR A 324 3.91 11.65 -26.13
N PRO A 325 3.45 12.08 -27.33
CA PRO A 325 3.90 13.34 -27.92
C PRO A 325 3.39 14.59 -27.21
N LEU A 326 2.25 14.52 -26.52
CA LEU A 326 1.64 15.66 -25.83
C LEU A 326 2.36 16.07 -24.53
N THR A 327 3.43 15.36 -24.13
CA THR A 327 4.38 15.82 -23.10
C THR A 327 5.45 16.78 -23.64
N ARG A 328 5.63 16.83 -24.97
CA ARG A 328 6.66 17.64 -25.64
C ARG A 328 6.09 19.02 -25.95
N HIS A 329 6.94 20.05 -25.99
CA HIS A 329 6.50 21.40 -26.36
C HIS A 329 6.19 21.47 -27.86
N ALA A 330 4.93 21.77 -28.22
CA ALA A 330 4.45 21.91 -29.60
C ALA A 330 4.84 20.70 -30.51
N PRO A 331 4.32 19.48 -30.23
CA PRO A 331 4.63 18.30 -31.03
C PRO A 331 4.12 18.47 -32.46
N ASP A 332 4.97 18.21 -33.45
CA ASP A 332 4.58 18.27 -34.85
C ASP A 332 3.52 17.19 -35.20
N GLU A 333 2.83 17.39 -36.33
CA GLU A 333 1.73 16.52 -36.75
C GLU A 333 2.22 15.11 -37.15
N ARG A 334 3.44 15.00 -37.68
CA ARG A 334 4.06 13.73 -38.05
C ARG A 334 4.35 12.89 -36.80
N ALA A 335 4.90 13.48 -35.75
CA ALA A 335 5.15 12.78 -34.48
C ALA A 335 3.86 12.28 -33.81
N ARG A 336 2.75 13.02 -33.95
CA ARG A 336 1.43 12.52 -33.50
C ARG A 336 0.92 11.38 -34.38
N ALA A 337 1.12 11.46 -35.71
CA ALA A 337 0.73 10.39 -36.63
C ALA A 337 1.56 9.10 -36.45
N GLU A 338 2.88 9.21 -36.27
CA GLU A 338 3.81 8.10 -36.00
C GLU A 338 3.42 7.39 -34.69
N TYR A 339 3.22 8.14 -33.60
CA TYR A 339 2.73 7.59 -32.33
C TYR A 339 1.35 6.92 -32.49
N THR A 340 0.45 7.50 -33.31
CA THR A 340 -0.89 6.93 -33.55
C THR A 340 -0.82 5.61 -34.29
N ALA A 341 0.05 5.48 -35.29
CA ALA A 341 0.24 4.22 -36.00
C ALA A 341 0.74 3.11 -35.06
N GLN A 342 1.77 3.39 -34.26
CA GLN A 342 2.30 2.42 -33.28
C GLN A 342 1.27 2.06 -32.19
N ALA A 343 0.56 3.05 -31.64
CA ALA A 343 -0.48 2.80 -30.64
C ALA A 343 -1.65 1.99 -31.19
N VAL A 344 -2.06 2.20 -32.45
CA VAL A 344 -3.10 1.40 -33.11
C VAL A 344 -2.61 -0.04 -33.36
N ASP A 345 -1.35 -0.23 -33.75
CA ASP A 345 -0.78 -1.56 -34.00
C ASP A 345 -0.65 -2.38 -32.71
N TYR A 346 0.05 -1.89 -31.68
CA TYR A 346 0.25 -2.63 -30.42
C TYR A 346 -1.08 -3.01 -29.75
N LEU A 347 -2.09 -2.13 -29.83
CA LEU A 347 -3.43 -2.41 -29.29
C LEU A 347 -4.24 -3.35 -30.22
N GLY A 348 -3.99 -3.36 -31.52
CA GLY A 348 -4.51 -4.36 -32.47
C GLY A 348 -3.92 -5.75 -32.24
N GLN A 349 -2.62 -5.84 -31.92
CA GLN A 349 -2.00 -7.08 -31.48
C GLN A 349 -2.59 -7.57 -30.14
N ALA A 350 -2.79 -6.67 -29.17
CA ALA A 350 -3.45 -7.00 -27.90
C ALA A 350 -4.92 -7.44 -28.08
N GLU A 351 -5.65 -6.82 -29.02
CA GLU A 351 -7.00 -7.22 -29.44
C GLU A 351 -7.02 -8.66 -29.97
N ALA A 352 -6.10 -9.02 -30.87
CA ALA A 352 -5.94 -10.38 -31.38
C ALA A 352 -5.50 -11.40 -30.31
N ALA A 353 -4.66 -10.99 -29.36
CA ALA A 353 -4.23 -11.82 -28.23
C ALA A 353 -5.39 -12.17 -27.30
N ILE A 354 -6.21 -11.18 -26.91
CA ILE A 354 -7.41 -11.38 -26.07
C ILE A 354 -8.44 -12.27 -26.78
N GLU A 355 -8.70 -12.04 -28.07
CA GLU A 355 -9.55 -12.94 -28.85
C GLU A 355 -9.05 -14.39 -28.83
N THR A 356 -7.73 -14.59 -28.94
CA THR A 356 -7.12 -15.92 -28.98
C THR A 356 -7.21 -16.62 -27.61
N LEU A 357 -7.00 -15.89 -26.51
CA LEU A 357 -7.25 -16.41 -25.15
C LEU A 357 -8.73 -16.80 -24.96
N HIS A 358 -9.66 -15.95 -25.40
CA HIS A 358 -11.11 -16.20 -25.30
C HIS A 358 -11.55 -17.41 -26.14
N LYS A 359 -10.90 -17.65 -27.29
CA LYS A 359 -11.08 -18.86 -28.13
C LYS A 359 -10.50 -20.10 -27.47
N ALA A 360 -9.42 -19.95 -26.68
CA ALA A 360 -8.85 -20.98 -25.80
C ALA A 360 -9.56 -21.09 -24.44
N GLY A 361 -10.77 -20.53 -24.28
CA GLY A 361 -11.58 -20.64 -23.07
C GLY A 361 -11.07 -19.85 -21.86
N THR A 362 -10.05 -18.99 -22.02
CA THR A 362 -9.39 -18.26 -20.94
C THR A 362 -9.69 -16.76 -21.04
N ALA A 363 -10.14 -16.14 -19.94
CA ALA A 363 -10.13 -14.69 -19.76
C ALA A 363 -8.85 -14.26 -19.02
N PHE A 364 -8.27 -13.14 -19.41
CA PHE A 364 -6.99 -12.63 -18.91
C PHE A 364 -7.12 -11.94 -17.54
N GLY A 365 -8.15 -11.11 -17.38
CA GLY A 365 -8.60 -10.59 -16.10
C GLY A 365 -8.02 -9.24 -15.65
N ASP A 366 -6.76 -8.90 -15.98
CA ASP A 366 -6.11 -7.64 -15.54
C ASP A 366 -5.39 -6.90 -16.70
N LEU A 367 -6.11 -6.67 -17.80
CA LEU A 367 -5.52 -6.03 -18.98
C LEU A 367 -5.30 -4.52 -18.76
N HIS A 368 -4.04 -4.12 -18.63
CA HIS A 368 -3.62 -2.74 -18.48
C HIS A 368 -2.21 -2.49 -19.04
N PRO A 369 -1.79 -1.25 -19.36
CA PRO A 369 -0.51 -0.96 -20.02
C PRO A 369 0.79 -1.42 -19.32
N HIS A 370 0.77 -1.79 -18.04
CA HIS A 370 1.93 -2.43 -17.39
C HIS A 370 2.05 -3.94 -17.66
N ASN A 371 0.95 -4.61 -18.04
CA ASN A 371 0.86 -6.06 -18.31
C ASN A 371 0.94 -6.38 -19.81
N ILE A 372 1.03 -5.36 -20.66
CA ILE A 372 1.36 -5.47 -22.08
C ILE A 372 2.83 -5.09 -22.22
N LEU A 373 3.68 -6.02 -22.65
CA LEU A 373 5.07 -5.76 -23.01
C LEU A 373 5.20 -5.65 -24.53
N ILE A 374 6.09 -4.78 -25.00
CA ILE A 374 6.50 -4.61 -26.39
C ILE A 374 7.94 -5.10 -26.49
N ARG A 375 8.19 -6.08 -27.37
CA ARG A 375 9.52 -6.62 -27.66
C ARG A 375 10.29 -5.73 -28.64
N ASP A 376 11.58 -6.04 -28.84
CA ASP A 376 12.46 -5.32 -29.77
C ASP A 376 12.12 -5.56 -31.26
N ASP A 377 11.22 -6.50 -31.58
CA ASP A 377 10.66 -6.76 -32.91
C ASP A 377 9.25 -6.16 -33.10
N ASP A 378 8.87 -5.19 -32.25
CA ASP A 378 7.56 -4.56 -32.16
C ASP A 378 6.37 -5.50 -31.85
N THR A 379 6.62 -6.80 -31.56
CA THR A 379 5.55 -7.72 -31.14
C THR A 379 5.19 -7.57 -29.66
N ILE A 380 3.91 -7.80 -29.31
CA ILE A 380 3.45 -7.75 -27.92
C ILE A 380 3.51 -9.09 -27.19
N ALA A 381 3.62 -9.02 -25.86
CA ALA A 381 3.34 -10.11 -24.94
C ALA A 381 2.42 -9.64 -23.80
N LEU A 382 1.60 -10.54 -23.27
CA LEU A 382 0.79 -10.34 -22.07
C LEU A 382 1.48 -11.03 -20.89
N VAL A 383 1.55 -10.36 -19.73
CA VAL A 383 2.21 -10.87 -18.52
C VAL A 383 1.36 -10.66 -17.26
N ASP A 384 1.64 -11.44 -16.20
CA ASP A 384 0.89 -11.50 -14.94
C ASP A 384 -0.52 -12.13 -15.06
N PHE A 385 -0.55 -13.46 -15.26
CA PHE A 385 -1.79 -14.25 -15.35
C PHE A 385 -2.37 -14.61 -13.96
N GLU A 386 -2.00 -13.91 -12.88
CA GLU A 386 -2.37 -14.28 -11.49
C GLU A 386 -3.88 -14.32 -11.22
N ILE A 387 -4.69 -13.59 -12.00
CA ILE A 387 -6.16 -13.59 -11.92
C ILE A 387 -6.87 -14.06 -13.20
N ALA A 388 -6.14 -14.71 -14.11
CA ALA A 388 -6.73 -15.33 -15.30
C ALA A 388 -7.74 -16.42 -14.88
N THR A 389 -8.79 -16.63 -15.66
CA THR A 389 -9.90 -17.52 -15.29
C THR A 389 -10.59 -18.11 -16.52
N SER A 390 -11.53 -19.05 -16.36
CA SER A 390 -12.33 -19.52 -17.49
C SER A 390 -13.22 -18.39 -18.01
N VAL A 391 -13.34 -18.26 -19.33
CA VAL A 391 -14.07 -17.17 -20.00
C VAL A 391 -15.56 -17.13 -19.65
N ASP A 392 -16.14 -18.26 -19.24
CA ASP A 392 -17.53 -18.40 -18.81
C ASP A 392 -17.71 -18.17 -17.29
N THR A 393 -16.64 -17.86 -16.56
CA THR A 393 -16.69 -17.64 -15.10
C THR A 393 -17.39 -16.32 -14.78
N ALA A 394 -18.38 -16.37 -13.89
CA ALA A 394 -18.92 -15.17 -13.27
C ALA A 394 -17.85 -14.54 -12.34
N ARG A 395 -17.25 -13.42 -12.77
CA ARG A 395 -16.30 -12.67 -11.94
C ARG A 395 -17.01 -12.17 -10.69
N THR A 396 -16.43 -12.44 -9.53
CA THR A 396 -16.75 -11.69 -8.32
C THR A 396 -16.20 -10.26 -8.47
N ALA A 397 -16.96 -9.27 -8.01
CA ALA A 397 -16.73 -7.83 -8.17
C ALA A 397 -15.54 -7.29 -7.35
N VAL A 398 -14.33 -7.82 -7.57
CA VAL A 398 -13.27 -7.83 -6.55
C VAL A 398 -11.86 -7.41 -7.02
N LEU A 399 -11.48 -7.47 -8.31
CA LEU A 399 -10.10 -7.14 -8.72
C LEU A 399 -9.93 -6.50 -10.11
N GLY A 400 -8.80 -5.80 -10.24
CA GLY A 400 -8.19 -5.29 -11.46
C GLY A 400 -7.66 -3.86 -11.29
N ALA A 401 -6.80 -3.40 -12.19
CA ALA A 401 -6.15 -2.10 -12.04
C ALA A 401 -7.14 -0.91 -12.02
N PRO A 402 -6.96 0.07 -11.10
CA PRO A 402 -7.73 1.30 -11.08
C PRO A 402 -7.67 2.07 -12.40
N GLY A 403 -8.84 2.36 -12.97
CA GLY A 403 -8.99 2.97 -14.30
C GLY A 403 -9.14 1.98 -15.46
N PHE A 404 -9.01 0.67 -15.21
CA PHE A 404 -9.15 -0.38 -16.24
C PHE A 404 -10.32 -1.34 -15.99
N VAL A 405 -10.83 -1.42 -14.75
CA VAL A 405 -12.00 -2.26 -14.41
C VAL A 405 -13.23 -1.48 -13.96
N ASP A 406 -14.40 -2.05 -14.28
CA ASP A 406 -15.69 -1.75 -13.70
C ASP A 406 -16.23 -3.00 -12.98
N LEU A 407 -16.37 -2.91 -11.65
CA LEU A 407 -16.80 -4.01 -10.79
C LEU A 407 -18.28 -4.42 -10.98
N SER A 408 -19.04 -3.70 -11.82
CA SER A 408 -20.39 -4.12 -12.24
C SER A 408 -20.38 -5.12 -13.42
N LEU A 409 -19.23 -5.35 -14.07
CA LEU A 409 -19.07 -6.38 -15.11
C LEU A 409 -18.77 -7.74 -14.48
N THR A 410 -19.79 -8.60 -14.40
CA THR A 410 -19.68 -9.96 -13.84
C THR A 410 -19.30 -11.02 -14.88
N ASN A 411 -19.37 -10.73 -16.18
CA ASN A 411 -18.88 -11.64 -17.22
C ASN A 411 -17.38 -11.42 -17.47
N ALA A 412 -16.60 -12.51 -17.52
CA ALA A 412 -15.15 -12.41 -17.68
C ALA A 412 -14.70 -11.90 -19.06
N ARG A 413 -15.36 -12.34 -20.15
CA ARG A 413 -15.12 -11.82 -21.51
C ARG A 413 -15.44 -10.33 -21.61
N ASP A 414 -16.59 -9.90 -21.11
CA ASP A 414 -17.00 -8.48 -21.18
C ASP A 414 -16.06 -7.59 -20.34
N SER A 415 -15.55 -8.11 -19.23
CA SER A 415 -14.56 -7.44 -18.38
C SER A 415 -13.21 -7.27 -19.09
N ASP A 416 -12.72 -8.27 -19.80
CA ASP A 416 -11.50 -8.16 -20.63
C ASP A 416 -11.68 -7.16 -21.78
N LEU A 417 -12.82 -7.24 -22.48
CA LEU A 417 -13.13 -6.35 -23.61
C LEU A 417 -13.27 -4.89 -23.16
N TYR A 418 -13.90 -4.65 -22.01
CA TYR A 418 -13.93 -3.32 -21.38
C TYR A 418 -12.51 -2.84 -21.01
N SER A 419 -11.70 -3.71 -20.41
CA SER A 419 -10.31 -3.40 -20.05
C SER A 419 -9.45 -3.08 -21.27
N LEU A 420 -9.69 -3.76 -22.41
CA LEU A 420 -9.10 -3.44 -23.71
C LEU A 420 -9.54 -2.07 -24.22
N GLY A 421 -10.83 -1.73 -24.11
CA GLY A 421 -11.33 -0.39 -24.41
C GLY A 421 -10.68 0.70 -23.54
N CYS A 422 -10.47 0.41 -22.24
CA CYS A 422 -9.72 1.28 -21.35
C CYS A 422 -8.24 1.41 -21.77
N CYS A 423 -7.59 0.34 -22.22
CA CYS A 423 -6.22 0.39 -22.77
C CYS A 423 -6.18 1.27 -24.04
N GLN A 424 -7.10 1.03 -24.98
CA GLN A 424 -7.23 1.74 -26.25
C GLN A 424 -7.48 3.25 -26.07
N LEU A 425 -8.18 3.65 -25.02
CA LEU A 425 -8.32 5.07 -24.64
C LEU A 425 -7.08 5.59 -23.90
N SER A 426 -6.54 4.83 -22.94
CA SER A 426 -5.45 5.27 -22.07
C SER A 426 -4.16 5.60 -22.82
N VAL A 427 -3.87 4.91 -23.94
CA VAL A 427 -2.67 5.13 -24.75
C VAL A 427 -2.66 6.51 -25.44
N PHE A 428 -3.84 7.10 -25.67
CA PHE A 428 -4.00 8.46 -26.19
C PHE A 428 -4.38 9.48 -25.13
N MET A 429 -5.08 9.06 -24.07
CA MET A 429 -5.56 9.95 -23.02
C MET A 429 -5.52 9.22 -21.67
N PRO A 430 -4.38 9.25 -20.94
CA PRO A 430 -4.13 8.43 -19.74
C PRO A 430 -4.86 8.94 -18.48
N LEU A 431 -6.17 9.19 -18.60
CA LEU A 431 -7.07 9.75 -17.60
C LEU A 431 -8.24 8.81 -17.27
N THR A 432 -8.18 7.54 -17.66
CA THR A 432 -9.25 6.55 -17.46
C THR A 432 -9.65 6.35 -15.99
N GLY A 433 -8.74 6.60 -15.04
CA GLY A 433 -9.05 6.65 -13.60
C GLY A 433 -10.13 7.67 -13.22
N LEU A 434 -10.35 8.73 -14.01
CA LEU A 434 -11.45 9.68 -13.80
C LEU A 434 -12.83 9.03 -14.04
N VAL A 435 -12.93 8.07 -14.96
CA VAL A 435 -14.18 7.40 -15.34
C VAL A 435 -14.77 6.64 -14.15
N GLN A 436 -13.92 6.10 -13.26
CA GLN A 436 -14.39 5.43 -12.03
C GLN A 436 -15.13 6.37 -11.06
N ARG A 437 -14.83 7.67 -11.08
CA ARG A 437 -15.53 8.72 -10.31
C ARG A 437 -16.70 9.33 -11.08
N THR A 438 -16.43 9.71 -12.32
CA THR A 438 -17.36 10.49 -13.17
C THR A 438 -17.46 9.79 -14.53
N PRO A 439 -18.31 8.76 -14.68
CA PRO A 439 -18.40 7.99 -15.94
C PRO A 439 -18.68 8.86 -17.17
N ALA A 440 -19.47 9.92 -17.00
CA ALA A 440 -19.79 10.90 -18.05
C ALA A 440 -18.60 11.67 -18.63
N VAL A 441 -17.40 11.57 -18.04
CA VAL A 441 -16.18 12.14 -18.64
C VAL A 441 -15.75 11.39 -19.91
N ILE A 442 -16.21 10.15 -20.13
CA ILE A 442 -15.73 9.28 -21.21
C ILE A 442 -15.88 9.92 -22.60
N GLY A 443 -17.01 10.56 -22.88
CA GLY A 443 -17.27 11.19 -24.18
C GLY A 443 -16.30 12.33 -24.46
N HIS A 444 -15.96 13.10 -23.43
CA HIS A 444 -14.96 14.16 -23.52
C HIS A 444 -13.52 13.62 -23.62
N LEU A 445 -13.19 12.50 -22.95
CA LEU A 445 -11.88 11.84 -23.15
C LEU A 445 -11.72 11.31 -24.59
N ILE A 446 -12.80 10.84 -25.21
CA ILE A 446 -12.81 10.39 -26.60
C ILE A 446 -12.73 11.58 -27.57
N GLU A 447 -13.48 12.66 -27.32
CA GLU A 447 -13.39 13.94 -28.05
C GLU A 447 -11.96 14.51 -28.00
N LEU A 448 -11.33 14.57 -26.82
CA LEU A 448 -9.94 15.00 -26.67
C LEU A 448 -8.96 14.08 -27.40
N THR A 449 -9.23 12.76 -27.41
CA THR A 449 -8.42 11.76 -28.13
C THR A 449 -8.45 12.00 -29.64
N THR A 450 -9.64 12.08 -30.25
CA THR A 450 -9.78 12.31 -31.69
C THR A 450 -9.34 13.72 -32.11
N THR A 451 -9.50 14.72 -31.25
CA THR A 451 -9.01 16.09 -31.51
C THR A 451 -7.48 16.18 -31.49
N ALA A 452 -6.81 15.51 -30.54
CA ALA A 452 -5.35 15.56 -30.43
C ALA A 452 -4.63 14.64 -31.44
N PHE A 453 -5.24 13.51 -31.79
CA PHE A 453 -4.72 12.50 -32.69
C PHE A 453 -5.66 12.34 -33.92
N PRO A 454 -5.70 13.34 -34.83
CA PRO A 454 -6.65 13.39 -35.94
C PRO A 454 -6.45 12.31 -37.02
N THR A 455 -5.34 11.56 -36.96
CA THR A 455 -5.05 10.41 -37.82
C THR A 455 -5.57 9.08 -37.26
N LEU A 456 -6.22 9.08 -36.09
CA LEU A 456 -6.78 7.88 -35.47
C LEU A 456 -7.94 7.33 -36.31
N PRO A 457 -7.91 6.07 -36.79
CA PRO A 457 -8.96 5.53 -37.66
C PRO A 457 -10.33 5.49 -36.98
N ALA A 458 -11.38 5.94 -37.69
CA ALA A 458 -12.75 5.94 -37.16
C ALA A 458 -13.18 4.57 -36.61
N ALA A 459 -12.89 3.49 -37.35
CA ALA A 459 -13.19 2.12 -36.93
C ALA A 459 -12.46 1.66 -35.65
N TYR A 460 -11.34 2.29 -35.27
CA TYR A 460 -10.71 2.06 -33.96
C TYR A 460 -11.49 2.76 -32.85
N VAL A 461 -11.93 4.00 -33.10
CA VAL A 461 -12.75 4.79 -32.15
C VAL A 461 -14.10 4.12 -31.91
N GLU A 462 -14.72 3.57 -32.96
CA GLU A 462 -15.97 2.81 -32.88
C GLU A 462 -15.80 1.56 -31.99
N ARG A 463 -14.84 0.67 -32.28
CA ARG A 463 -14.61 -0.54 -31.46
C ARG A 463 -14.20 -0.21 -30.02
N MET A 464 -13.42 0.86 -29.81
CA MET A 464 -13.07 1.36 -28.48
C MET A 464 -14.32 1.83 -27.71
N ALA A 465 -15.21 2.57 -28.36
CA ALA A 465 -16.46 3.04 -27.75
C ALA A 465 -17.42 1.88 -27.43
N GLU A 466 -17.58 0.90 -28.34
CA GLU A 466 -18.38 -0.32 -28.11
C GLU A 466 -17.88 -1.10 -26.88
N ARG A 467 -16.57 -1.27 -26.75
CA ARG A 467 -15.91 -1.93 -25.60
C ARG A 467 -16.14 -1.19 -24.30
N LEU A 468 -15.96 0.12 -24.29
CA LEU A 468 -16.23 0.96 -23.12
C LEU A 468 -17.73 0.98 -22.76
N ALA A 469 -18.62 0.87 -23.75
CA ALA A 469 -20.07 0.77 -23.58
C ALA A 469 -20.55 -0.59 -23.03
N LEU A 470 -19.67 -1.60 -22.89
CA LEU A 470 -20.01 -2.81 -22.15
C LEU A 470 -20.38 -2.45 -20.69
N SER A 471 -19.62 -1.56 -20.05
CA SER A 471 -19.91 -1.05 -18.71
C SER A 471 -21.31 -0.41 -18.64
N PRO A 472 -22.22 -0.88 -17.77
CA PRO A 472 -23.52 -0.24 -17.53
C PRO A 472 -23.41 1.19 -16.98
N ARG A 473 -22.27 1.55 -16.35
CA ARG A 473 -22.01 2.88 -15.80
C ARG A 473 -21.62 3.89 -16.88
N VAL A 474 -20.93 3.43 -17.92
CA VAL A 474 -20.37 4.26 -19.00
C VAL A 474 -21.30 4.30 -20.22
N ARG A 475 -22.00 3.19 -20.53
CA ARG A 475 -22.97 3.07 -21.64
C ARG A 475 -23.94 4.26 -21.80
N PRO A 476 -24.57 4.82 -20.75
CA PRO A 476 -25.55 5.91 -20.90
C PRO A 476 -24.94 7.27 -21.28
N THR A 477 -23.61 7.33 -21.48
CA THR A 477 -22.86 8.59 -21.66
C THR A 477 -22.17 8.70 -23.02
N PHE A 478 -22.34 7.68 -23.88
CA PHE A 478 -22.06 7.80 -25.31
C PHE A 478 -23.21 8.54 -26.02
N PRO A 479 -22.92 9.32 -27.07
CA PRO A 479 -23.97 9.81 -27.96
C PRO A 479 -24.64 8.62 -28.67
N ASP A 480 -25.95 8.71 -28.87
CA ASP A 480 -26.74 7.66 -29.52
C ASP A 480 -26.33 7.52 -31.00
N THR A 481 -25.62 6.44 -31.35
CA THR A 481 -24.98 6.25 -32.67
C THR A 481 -25.95 5.84 -33.77
N GLY A 482 -27.25 5.76 -33.48
CA GLY A 482 -28.27 5.60 -34.51
C GLY A 482 -28.24 6.74 -35.53
N PRO A 483 -28.52 6.48 -36.83
CA PRO A 483 -28.51 7.50 -37.87
C PRO A 483 -29.63 8.53 -37.64
N THR A 484 -29.30 9.58 -36.89
CA THR A 484 -30.25 10.55 -36.35
C THR A 484 -30.77 11.45 -37.45
N ARG A 485 -31.90 11.05 -38.02
CA ARG A 485 -32.68 11.81 -39.00
C ARG A 485 -33.05 13.17 -38.38
N CYS A 486 -32.31 14.22 -38.74
CA CYS A 486 -32.38 15.55 -38.13
C CYS A 486 -33.82 15.99 -37.79
N PRO A 487 -34.21 16.08 -36.51
CA PRO A 487 -35.51 16.59 -36.14
C PRO A 487 -35.51 18.10 -36.38
N ARG A 488 -36.10 18.52 -37.51
CA ARG A 488 -36.22 19.94 -37.89
C ARG A 488 -36.76 20.76 -36.71
N SER A 489 -35.95 21.67 -36.20
CA SER A 489 -36.29 22.52 -35.07
C SER A 489 -37.53 23.36 -35.39
N ARG A 490 -38.63 23.12 -34.66
CA ARG A 490 -39.72 24.09 -34.56
C ARG A 490 -39.25 25.23 -33.64
N PRO A 491 -39.39 26.51 -34.01
CA PRO A 491 -39.08 27.61 -33.12
C PRO A 491 -39.93 27.52 -31.85
N ARG A 492 -39.31 27.61 -30.68
CA ARG A 492 -40.02 27.71 -29.40
C ARG A 492 -40.21 29.19 -29.05
N ALA A 493 -41.42 29.56 -28.63
CA ALA A 493 -41.78 30.95 -28.38
C ALA A 493 -40.96 31.58 -27.23
N SER A 494 -40.77 32.90 -27.33
CA SER A 494 -40.02 33.72 -26.37
C SER A 494 -40.80 33.99 -25.07
N THR A 495 -40.06 34.26 -24.00
CA THR A 495 -40.51 34.87 -22.73
C THR A 495 -39.25 35.45 -22.04
N PRO A 496 -39.36 36.46 -21.15
CA PRO A 496 -38.58 37.68 -21.38
C PRO A 496 -37.28 37.77 -20.58
N CYS A 497 -36.32 38.53 -21.12
CA CYS A 497 -35.16 38.99 -20.37
C CYS A 497 -35.57 40.03 -19.32
N TYR A 498 -34.98 39.94 -18.12
CA TYR A 498 -34.93 41.08 -17.20
C TYR A 498 -33.63 41.85 -17.42
N GLU A 499 -33.74 43.17 -17.58
CA GLU A 499 -32.59 44.06 -17.72
C GLU A 499 -31.92 44.33 -16.35
N VAL A 500 -30.60 44.46 -16.35
CA VAL A 500 -29.84 45.12 -15.28
C VAL A 500 -28.89 46.11 -15.95
N SER A 501 -29.01 47.39 -15.59
CA SER A 501 -28.30 48.49 -16.27
C SER A 501 -26.80 48.53 -15.95
N ALA A 502 -26.00 48.99 -16.91
CA ALA A 502 -24.54 49.12 -16.80
C ALA A 502 -24.12 50.54 -16.41
N GLY A 503 -23.23 50.66 -15.41
CA GLY A 503 -22.51 51.89 -15.10
C GLY A 503 -21.17 51.98 -15.85
N PRO A 504 -20.71 53.16 -16.26
CA PRO A 504 -19.47 53.32 -17.05
C PRO A 504 -18.19 53.23 -16.17
N PRO A 505 -17.04 52.80 -16.76
CA PRO A 505 -15.75 52.73 -16.07
C PRO A 505 -14.93 54.03 -16.16
N THR A 506 -13.97 54.20 -15.25
CA THR A 506 -12.97 55.30 -15.25
C THR A 506 -11.56 54.73 -14.99
N PRO A 507 -10.46 55.23 -15.62
CA PRO A 507 -9.21 54.46 -15.76
C PRO A 507 -7.99 55.09 -15.03
N LEU A 508 -6.76 54.80 -15.54
CA LEU A 508 -5.40 55.14 -15.06
C LEU A 508 -4.82 54.21 -13.95
N ALA A 509 -3.51 53.89 -13.92
CA ALA A 509 -2.44 54.01 -14.93
C ALA A 509 -1.28 53.00 -14.63
N SER A 510 -0.26 52.96 -15.49
CA SER A 510 0.84 51.98 -15.47
C SER A 510 2.09 52.43 -14.70
N THR A 511 2.95 51.46 -14.33
CA THR A 511 4.42 51.57 -14.42
C THR A 511 5.05 50.17 -14.41
N ALA A 512 6.32 50.06 -14.82
CA ALA A 512 6.93 48.79 -15.22
C ALA A 512 8.14 48.37 -14.36
N SER A 513 8.50 47.08 -14.41
CA SER A 513 9.89 46.65 -14.66
C SER A 513 10.00 45.11 -14.79
N SER A 514 11.12 44.68 -15.36
CA SER A 514 11.58 43.30 -15.56
C SER A 514 13.12 43.31 -15.37
N PRO A 515 13.79 42.18 -15.02
CA PRO A 515 13.98 41.10 -15.99
C PRO A 515 13.97 39.67 -15.38
N ALA A 516 14.21 38.68 -16.24
CA ALA A 516 14.24 37.26 -15.91
C ALA A 516 15.63 36.73 -15.49
N THR A 517 15.64 35.58 -14.82
CA THR A 517 16.83 34.72 -14.64
C THR A 517 16.42 33.25 -14.78
N SER A 518 17.26 32.43 -15.42
CA SER A 518 16.92 31.05 -15.80
C SER A 518 16.79 30.07 -14.62
N PRO A 519 15.89 29.07 -14.68
CA PRO A 519 15.85 28.00 -13.69
C PRO A 519 17.02 27.03 -13.88
N GLY A 520 17.93 26.99 -12.90
CA GLY A 520 18.98 25.97 -12.82
C GLY A 520 18.42 24.60 -12.41
N THR A 521 19.20 23.54 -12.66
CA THR A 521 18.83 22.13 -12.41
C THR A 521 18.77 21.78 -10.91
N GLY A 522 17.66 22.15 -10.26
CA GLY A 522 17.33 21.76 -8.89
C GLY A 522 16.78 20.34 -8.82
N LYS A 523 17.51 19.43 -8.16
CA LYS A 523 17.12 18.01 -7.97
C LYS A 523 15.71 17.88 -7.40
N ALA A 524 14.90 16.98 -7.98
CA ALA A 524 13.62 16.59 -7.41
C ALA A 524 13.84 16.04 -5.98
N ARG A 525 13.01 16.49 -5.03
CA ARG A 525 13.05 15.96 -3.66
C ARG A 525 12.44 14.57 -3.66
N HIS A 526 13.29 13.55 -3.50
CA HIS A 526 12.85 12.20 -3.19
C HIS A 526 12.10 12.22 -1.85
N TRP A 527 10.82 11.84 -1.87
CA TRP A 527 10.02 11.63 -0.66
C TRP A 527 10.19 10.19 -0.15
N ASP A 528 11.44 9.76 0.01
CA ASP A 528 11.81 8.41 0.43
C ASP A 528 11.63 8.21 1.95
N SER A 529 10.37 8.22 2.41
CA SER A 529 9.93 7.67 3.71
C SER A 529 8.40 7.56 3.79
N PRO A 530 7.79 6.41 3.45
CA PRO A 530 6.42 6.12 3.86
C PRO A 530 6.40 5.90 5.39
N THR A 531 5.86 6.87 6.12
CA THR A 531 5.71 6.78 7.58
C THR A 531 4.80 5.60 7.95
N GLU A 532 5.31 4.66 8.75
CA GLU A 532 4.45 3.66 9.38
C GLU A 532 3.34 4.33 10.17
N LEU A 533 2.15 3.72 10.17
CA LEU A 533 1.01 4.18 10.97
C LEU A 533 1.45 4.38 12.44
N PRO A 534 1.13 5.53 13.08
CA PRO A 534 1.60 5.87 14.42
C PRO A 534 0.89 5.06 15.52
N GLY A 535 1.21 3.77 15.58
CA GLY A 535 0.68 2.80 16.55
C GLY A 535 1.64 1.65 16.85
N SER A 536 2.88 1.67 16.36
CA SER A 536 3.90 0.64 16.64
C SER A 536 4.47 0.68 18.07
N SER A 537 4.16 1.73 18.84
CA SER A 537 4.66 2.00 20.20
C SER A 537 3.76 1.54 21.36
N TRP A 538 4.26 1.79 22.57
CA TRP A 538 3.56 1.86 23.84
C TRP A 538 2.99 3.26 24.14
N PRO A 539 1.83 3.36 24.81
CA PRO A 539 1.44 4.53 25.59
C PRO A 539 2.52 4.87 26.62
N ASN A 540 2.94 6.14 26.66
CA ASN A 540 3.81 6.64 27.72
C ASN A 540 2.98 6.84 29.01
N TRP A 541 2.68 5.73 29.68
CA TRP A 541 1.84 5.72 30.89
C TRP A 541 2.59 6.14 32.16
N ALA A 542 3.92 6.32 32.08
CA ALA A 542 4.71 7.04 33.05
C ALA A 542 4.82 8.53 32.63
N GLN A 543 4.83 9.44 33.61
CA GLN A 543 5.01 10.90 33.43
C GLN A 543 3.81 11.69 32.83
N ALA A 544 2.57 11.31 33.16
CA ALA A 544 1.40 12.17 32.94
C ALA A 544 0.85 12.72 34.28
N PRO A 545 1.14 13.97 34.67
CA PRO A 545 0.38 14.64 35.74
C PRO A 545 -1.07 14.89 35.28
N PRO A 546 -2.03 15.04 36.22
CA PRO A 546 -3.44 15.21 35.87
C PRO A 546 -3.66 16.46 35.01
N ARG A 547 -4.12 16.27 33.77
CA ARG A 547 -4.42 17.37 32.85
C ARG A 547 -5.68 18.11 33.27
N THR A 548 -5.54 19.36 33.68
CA THR A 548 -6.65 20.31 33.70
C THR A 548 -7.09 20.63 32.26
N PRO A 549 -8.39 20.79 31.98
CA PRO A 549 -8.88 21.06 30.63
C PRO A 549 -8.68 22.53 30.28
N ASN A 550 -7.62 22.85 29.52
CA ASN A 550 -7.48 24.17 28.91
C ASN A 550 -8.16 24.21 27.54
N THR A 551 -8.81 25.33 27.23
CA THR A 551 -9.62 25.52 26.02
C THR A 551 -8.89 26.40 24.99
N SER A 552 -9.47 26.50 23.78
CA SER A 552 -9.01 27.36 22.68
C SER A 552 -7.77 26.81 21.92
N ARG A 553 -7.59 26.98 20.60
CA ARG A 553 -8.42 27.62 19.55
C ARG A 553 -8.54 26.68 18.34
N GLY A 554 -9.76 26.45 17.85
CA GLY A 554 -9.99 25.90 16.51
C GLY A 554 -9.94 27.00 15.45
N TRP A 555 -9.32 26.72 14.30
CA TRP A 555 -9.38 27.60 13.13
C TRP A 555 -10.71 27.39 12.38
N ARG A 556 -11.30 28.49 11.89
CA ARG A 556 -12.70 28.52 11.42
C ARG A 556 -12.83 28.21 9.93
N THR A 557 -13.79 27.36 9.58
CA THR A 557 -14.41 27.33 8.24
C THR A 557 -15.26 28.60 8.01
N ARG A 558 -15.57 28.91 6.74
CA ARG A 558 -16.34 30.11 6.35
C ARG A 558 -17.80 30.03 6.86
N PRO A 559 -18.41 31.13 7.33
CA PRO A 559 -19.80 31.16 7.75
C PRO A 559 -20.78 31.29 6.56
N ALA A 560 -21.97 30.71 6.70
CA ALA A 560 -23.12 31.02 5.87
C ALA A 560 -23.82 32.31 6.36
N GLY A 561 -24.58 32.97 5.46
CA GLY A 561 -25.31 34.20 5.78
C GLY A 561 -26.54 33.98 6.69
N PRO A 562 -27.00 35.01 7.42
CA PRO A 562 -28.03 34.86 8.45
C PRO A 562 -29.48 34.90 7.92
N ARG A 563 -30.38 34.26 8.67
CA ARG A 563 -31.80 34.65 8.77
C ARG A 563 -32.15 34.85 10.27
N PRO A 564 -33.09 35.76 10.62
CA PRO A 564 -33.22 36.28 11.98
C PRO A 564 -34.01 35.36 12.92
N ALA A 565 -33.73 35.50 14.21
CA ALA A 565 -34.45 34.84 15.30
C ALA A 565 -35.54 35.74 15.91
N PRO A 566 -36.44 35.18 16.75
CA PRO A 566 -37.02 35.91 17.87
C PRO A 566 -36.67 35.29 19.24
N ARG A 567 -36.26 36.17 20.17
CA ARG A 567 -36.52 36.24 21.63
C ARG A 567 -37.12 34.97 22.31
N SER A 568 -36.71 34.53 23.51
CA SER A 568 -36.60 35.33 24.75
C SER A 568 -36.08 34.50 25.95
N GLY A 569 -35.70 35.19 27.04
CA GLY A 569 -35.55 34.63 28.40
C GLY A 569 -34.27 33.81 28.69
N CYS A 570 -33.74 33.72 29.92
CA CYS A 570 -33.70 34.58 31.12
C CYS A 570 -33.09 33.72 32.25
N THR A 571 -32.18 34.26 33.07
CA THR A 571 -31.88 33.85 34.49
C THR A 571 -31.39 32.39 34.75
N THR A 572 -30.56 32.04 35.73
CA THR A 572 -29.81 32.75 36.81
C THR A 572 -28.69 31.82 37.33
N GLY A 573 -27.66 32.32 38.03
CA GLY A 573 -26.75 31.46 38.81
C GLY A 573 -25.35 32.02 39.09
N TRP A 574 -25.11 32.49 40.32
CA TRP A 574 -23.82 32.90 40.92
C TRP A 574 -23.67 32.12 42.25
N PRO A 575 -22.52 32.13 42.97
CA PRO A 575 -21.10 32.21 42.58
C PRO A 575 -20.18 31.30 43.49
N ALA A 576 -18.88 31.67 43.62
CA ALA A 576 -17.99 31.46 44.80
C ALA A 576 -17.33 30.05 45.04
N ARG A 577 -16.12 29.92 45.67
CA ARG A 577 -15.05 30.89 46.07
C ARG A 577 -13.70 30.17 46.44
N HIS A 578 -12.58 30.90 46.28
CA HIS A 578 -11.33 30.91 47.09
C HIS A 578 -10.35 29.71 47.22
N GLY A 579 -9.07 30.06 47.51
CA GLY A 579 -7.98 29.18 48.00
C GLY A 579 -6.95 28.78 46.92
N CYS A 580 -5.89 29.53 46.56
CA CYS A 580 -4.78 30.21 47.28
C CYS A 580 -3.57 29.30 47.62
N CYS A 581 -2.38 29.70 47.13
CA CYS A 581 -1.02 29.36 47.62
C CYS A 581 -0.55 27.88 47.44
N THR A 582 0.73 27.48 47.45
CA THR A 582 2.11 28.02 47.16
C THR A 582 3.06 26.79 47.23
N ASP A 583 4.23 26.64 46.61
CA ASP A 583 5.06 27.40 45.64
C ASP A 583 5.92 26.36 44.83
N SER A 584 6.73 26.61 43.78
CA SER A 584 8.06 27.27 43.67
C SER A 584 9.11 26.91 44.75
N THR A 585 10.43 26.77 44.49
CA THR A 585 11.18 26.45 43.25
C THR A 585 12.52 25.77 43.59
N THR A 586 12.94 24.81 42.74
CA THR A 586 14.30 24.50 42.21
C THR A 586 15.61 24.95 42.94
N HIS A 587 16.69 24.13 42.83
CA HIS A 587 17.91 24.39 42.00
C HIS A 587 19.33 24.01 42.57
N TRP A 588 20.21 23.50 41.68
CA TRP A 588 21.69 23.23 41.78
C TRP A 588 22.19 22.05 42.67
N ALA A 589 23.22 21.23 42.41
CA ALA A 589 24.10 20.86 41.24
C ALA A 589 25.64 21.12 41.37
N ARG A 590 26.47 20.04 41.25
CA ARG A 590 27.91 19.92 40.81
C ARG A 590 28.47 18.52 41.18
N SER A 591 29.00 17.67 40.27
CA SER A 591 30.38 17.51 39.71
C SER A 591 31.45 17.02 40.72
N SER A 592 32.42 16.12 40.45
CA SER A 592 32.89 15.35 39.24
C SER A 592 33.43 13.94 39.71
N SER A 593 34.39 13.15 39.17
CA SER A 593 35.44 13.18 38.11
C SER A 593 35.98 11.74 37.77
N THR A 594 37.01 11.60 36.89
CA THR A 594 37.89 10.41 36.57
C THR A 594 37.23 9.14 35.96
N ALA A 595 37.64 8.58 34.80
CA ALA A 595 38.93 8.05 34.27
C ALA A 595 39.26 6.62 34.77
N SER A 596 39.69 5.61 33.98
CA SER A 596 40.55 5.57 32.76
C SER A 596 40.31 4.33 31.85
N SER A 597 40.99 4.24 30.69
CA SER A 597 41.06 3.05 29.77
C SER A 597 42.49 2.45 29.73
N PRO A 598 42.72 1.23 29.15
CA PRO A 598 43.28 1.15 27.77
C PRO A 598 43.03 -0.16 26.93
N ALA A 599 43.22 -0.07 25.60
CA ALA A 599 43.56 -1.12 24.58
C ALA A 599 42.66 -2.39 24.40
N GLY A 600 42.53 -3.01 23.21
CA GLY A 600 42.89 -2.62 21.83
C GLY A 600 43.58 -3.72 20.98
N PHE A 601 42.95 -4.23 19.90
CA PHE A 601 43.56 -5.01 18.79
C PHE A 601 42.59 -5.14 17.56
N PRO A 602 42.90 -5.78 16.39
CA PRO A 602 42.72 -5.13 15.07
C PRO A 602 41.58 -5.68 14.17
N PRO A 603 41.25 -4.98 13.06
CA PRO A 603 40.22 -5.38 12.09
C PRO A 603 40.73 -6.24 10.91
N LEU A 604 39.80 -6.91 10.21
CA LEU A 604 40.00 -7.62 8.93
C LEU A 604 38.86 -7.26 7.94
N PRO A 605 39.02 -7.53 6.62
CA PRO A 605 38.60 -6.56 5.60
C PRO A 605 37.17 -6.72 5.06
N GLY A 606 36.63 -5.62 4.55
CA GLY A 606 35.39 -5.61 3.75
C GLY A 606 35.63 -6.01 2.29
N CYS A 607 34.56 -6.40 1.61
CA CYS A 607 34.56 -6.67 0.17
C CYS A 607 33.87 -5.52 -0.58
N SER A 608 34.45 -5.07 -1.69
CA SER A 608 33.99 -3.92 -2.46
C SER A 608 32.87 -4.27 -3.44
N THR A 609 32.00 -3.29 -3.72
CA THR A 609 31.02 -3.33 -4.81
C THR A 609 31.68 -3.40 -6.19
N ALA A 610 31.15 -4.23 -7.07
CA ALA A 610 31.27 -4.17 -8.53
C ALA A 610 29.90 -4.57 -9.12
#